data_AF-A0A8C4YZA5-F1
#
_entry.id   AF-A0A8C4YZA5-F1
#
_cell.length_a   1.000
_cell.length_b   1.000
_cell.length_c   1.000
_cell.angle_alpha   90.00
_cell.angle_beta   90.00
_cell.angle_gamma   90.00
#
_symmetry.space_group_name_H-M   'P 1'
#
loop_
_entity.id
_entity.type
_entity.pdbx_description
1 polymer ?
#
loop_
_entity_poly.entity_id
_entity_poly.type
_entity_poly.pdbx_seq_one_letter_code
_entity_poly.pdbx_strand_id
1 'polypeptide(L)'
;MAPWRRKADGTGERASEADTTVPTPTQKHSICMVSDFFYPNMGGVESHIYQLSQCLMEKGHKVVIATHAYGRRKGVRYLTGGLKVYYLPLQVMYNQSTATSCFHSLPLLRCVFVREAVTVVHAHSSFSAMAHDALFHAKTMGLNTVFTDHSLFGFADMSSVLTNKLLTVSLCDTTHIVCVSYTSKENTVLRAALDPRIVSVIPNAVDPTDFTPDPARAPRGRITVVVISRLVVWCSLCSVWCSLCSVWCSLCSV
;
A
#
# COMPACT_ATOMS: atom_id res chain seq x y z
N MET A 1 50.14 56.33 -13.26
CA MET A 1 49.89 54.97 -13.80
C MET A 1 48.81 54.30 -12.94
N ALA A 2 47.59 54.19 -13.46
CA ALA A 2 46.73 53.03 -13.16
C ALA A 2 47.14 51.89 -14.14
N PRO A 3 46.46 50.73 -14.27
CA PRO A 3 45.40 50.06 -13.45
C PRO A 3 45.75 48.56 -13.14
N TRP A 4 44.97 47.73 -12.41
CA TRP A 4 43.83 46.85 -12.81
C TRP A 4 43.59 45.84 -11.66
N ARG A 5 42.44 45.20 -11.37
CA ARG A 5 40.99 45.34 -11.66
C ARG A 5 40.21 44.37 -10.73
N ARG A 6 38.94 44.70 -10.44
CA ARG A 6 37.90 43.80 -9.90
C ARG A 6 37.41 42.78 -10.93
N LYS A 7 36.89 41.63 -10.45
CA LYS A 7 35.60 41.09 -10.90
C LYS A 7 34.82 40.51 -9.71
N ALA A 8 33.54 40.89 -9.65
CA ALA A 8 32.49 40.27 -8.86
C ALA A 8 31.98 39.01 -9.59
N ASP A 9 31.33 38.10 -8.88
CA ASP A 9 29.97 37.62 -9.20
C ASP A 9 29.46 36.75 -8.04
N GLY A 10 28.14 36.78 -7.85
CA GLY A 10 27.47 36.64 -6.54
C GLY A 10 27.26 35.24 -6.00
N THR A 11 26.82 35.20 -4.73
CA THR A 11 26.06 34.12 -4.08
C THR A 11 25.71 34.61 -2.67
N GLY A 12 24.63 35.39 -2.56
CA GLY A 12 23.96 35.58 -1.28
C GLY A 12 23.06 34.37 -1.04
N GLU A 13 23.61 33.29 -0.48
CA GLU A 13 22.81 32.18 0.00
C GLU A 13 21.95 32.66 1.17
N ARG A 14 20.66 32.80 0.90
CA ARG A 14 19.62 32.97 1.91
C ARG A 14 19.55 31.67 2.69
N ALA A 15 20.16 31.64 3.87
CA ALA A 15 19.97 30.55 4.82
C ALA A 15 18.46 30.34 5.00
N SER A 16 17.95 29.18 4.58
CA SER A 16 16.55 28.81 4.75
C SER A 16 16.26 28.69 6.24
N GLU A 17 15.37 29.55 6.73
CA GLU A 17 14.73 29.40 8.04
C GLU A 17 14.23 27.96 8.18
N ALA A 18 14.77 27.25 9.16
CA ALA A 18 14.23 25.98 9.61
C ALA A 18 12.83 26.25 10.15
N ASP A 19 11.83 25.87 9.35
CA ASP A 19 10.41 25.90 9.70
C ASP A 19 10.20 25.05 10.96
N THR A 20 10.17 25.73 12.10
CA THR A 20 9.93 25.12 13.40
C THR A 20 8.43 24.93 13.52
N THR A 21 7.90 23.94 12.80
CA THR A 21 6.50 23.53 12.93
C THR A 21 6.30 22.96 14.33
N VAL A 22 5.64 23.73 15.18
CA VAL A 22 5.08 23.26 16.44
C VAL A 22 4.23 22.02 16.12
N PRO A 23 4.47 20.85 16.74
CA PRO A 23 3.68 19.66 16.44
C PRO A 23 2.24 19.96 16.85
N THR A 24 1.36 20.09 15.85
CA THR A 24 -0.08 20.16 16.06
C THR A 24 -0.50 18.94 16.88
N PRO A 25 -1.43 19.08 17.85
CA PRO A 25 -1.90 17.95 18.63
C PRO A 25 -2.35 16.87 17.65
N THR A 26 -1.70 15.70 17.67
CA THR A 26 -2.00 14.64 16.72
C THR A 26 -3.44 14.19 16.98
N GLN A 27 -4.32 14.50 16.04
CA GLN A 27 -5.71 14.11 16.13
C GLN A 27 -5.79 12.58 16.21
N LYS A 28 -6.27 12.05 17.34
CA LYS A 28 -6.38 10.61 17.54
C LYS A 28 -7.57 10.07 16.74
N HIS A 29 -7.28 9.38 15.65
CA HIS A 29 -8.28 8.68 14.84
C HIS A 29 -8.57 7.26 15.32
N SER A 30 -9.80 6.81 15.06
CA SER A 30 -10.19 5.41 15.06
C SER A 30 -10.24 4.93 13.62
N ILE A 31 -9.36 3.99 13.28
CA ILE A 31 -9.07 3.57 11.92
C ILE A 31 -9.51 2.12 11.76
N CYS A 32 -10.37 1.86 10.78
CA CYS A 32 -10.73 0.51 10.39
C CYS A 32 -10.01 0.16 9.08
N MET A 33 -9.05 -0.75 9.16
CA MET A 33 -8.39 -1.32 8.00
C MET A 33 -9.28 -2.42 7.42
N VAL A 34 -9.57 -2.37 6.13
CA VAL A 34 -10.46 -3.36 5.49
C VAL A 34 -9.77 -4.04 4.31
N SER A 35 -9.74 -5.36 4.31
CA SER A 35 -9.33 -6.16 3.17
C SER A 35 -9.86 -7.58 3.27
N ASP A 36 -10.18 -8.18 2.13
CA ASP A 36 -10.43 -9.62 2.02
C ASP A 36 -9.17 -10.42 2.35
N PHE A 37 -7.98 -9.89 2.04
CA PHE A 37 -6.71 -10.54 2.25
C PHE A 37 -6.11 -10.15 3.60
N PHE A 38 -6.18 -11.06 4.57
CA PHE A 38 -5.54 -10.88 5.87
C PHE A 38 -5.21 -12.24 6.49
N TYR A 39 -4.52 -12.25 7.64
CA TYR A 39 -4.18 -13.49 8.35
C TYR A 39 -5.41 -14.38 8.55
N PRO A 40 -5.32 -15.69 8.26
CA PRO A 40 -4.12 -16.53 8.26
C PRO A 40 -3.36 -16.60 6.94
N ASN A 41 -3.86 -15.99 5.86
CA ASN A 41 -3.12 -15.94 4.61
C ASN A 41 -1.84 -15.12 4.79
N MET A 42 -0.77 -15.58 4.15
CA MET A 42 0.54 -14.94 4.18
C MET A 42 0.81 -14.35 2.79
N GLY A 43 1.07 -13.05 2.75
CA GLY A 43 1.40 -12.34 1.53
C GLY A 43 1.90 -10.93 1.84
N GLY A 44 2.32 -10.20 0.79
CA GLY A 44 2.92 -8.88 0.95
C GLY A 44 1.93 -7.79 1.36
N VAL A 45 0.66 -7.91 0.96
CA VAL A 45 -0.39 -6.95 1.34
C VAL A 45 -0.78 -7.17 2.80
N GLU A 46 -0.90 -8.42 3.22
CA GLU A 46 -1.26 -8.82 4.58
C GLU A 46 -0.21 -8.37 5.59
N SER A 47 1.07 -8.58 5.29
CA SER A 47 2.18 -8.11 6.14
C SER A 47 2.23 -6.59 6.20
N HIS A 48 1.99 -5.91 5.07
CA HIS A 48 1.92 -4.45 5.02
C HIS A 48 0.80 -3.90 5.90
N ILE A 49 -0.42 -4.44 5.79
CA ILE A 49 -1.56 -4.01 6.62
C ILE A 49 -1.24 -4.20 8.10
N TYR A 50 -0.65 -5.34 8.46
CA TYR A 50 -0.28 -5.64 9.85
C TYR A 50 0.77 -4.65 10.38
N GLN A 51 1.89 -4.48 9.69
CA GLN A 51 2.96 -3.57 10.11
C GLN A 51 2.48 -2.12 10.20
N LEU A 52 1.73 -1.65 9.19
CA LEU A 52 1.13 -0.32 9.20
C LEU A 52 0.20 -0.14 10.40
N SER A 53 -0.61 -1.15 10.71
CA SER A 53 -1.51 -1.12 11.87
C SER A 53 -0.75 -1.00 13.19
N GLN A 54 0.36 -1.73 13.35
CA GLN A 54 1.21 -1.62 14.55
C GLN A 54 1.80 -0.21 14.69
N CYS A 55 2.39 0.33 13.62
CA CYS A 55 2.95 1.68 13.63
C CYS A 55 1.90 2.77 13.95
N LEU A 56 0.66 2.61 13.46
CA LEU A 56 -0.44 3.52 13.78
C LEU A 56 -0.89 3.39 15.24
N MET A 57 -0.93 2.18 15.78
CA MET A 57 -1.23 1.94 17.20
C MET A 57 -0.16 2.54 18.12
N GLU A 58 1.12 2.42 17.78
CA GLU A 58 2.23 3.03 18.52
C GLU A 58 2.15 4.56 18.54
N LYS A 59 1.63 5.17 17.47
CA LYS A 59 1.33 6.61 17.40
C LYS A 59 0.08 7.02 18.20
N GLY A 60 -0.58 6.07 18.87
CA GLY A 60 -1.72 6.31 19.75
C GLY A 60 -3.08 6.34 19.04
N HIS A 61 -3.14 5.89 17.77
CA HIS A 61 -4.41 5.69 17.07
C HIS A 61 -5.06 4.37 17.48
N LYS A 62 -6.39 4.34 17.46
CA LYS A 62 -7.13 3.10 17.63
C LYS A 62 -7.24 2.42 16.28
N VAL A 63 -6.72 1.21 16.14
CA VAL A 63 -6.75 0.47 14.87
C VAL A 63 -7.48 -0.86 15.05
N VAL A 64 -8.40 -1.13 14.13
CA VAL A 64 -9.11 -2.41 14.02
C VAL A 64 -9.07 -2.90 12.58
N ILE A 65 -9.14 -4.20 12.39
CA ILE A 65 -9.15 -4.81 11.06
C ILE A 65 -10.48 -5.51 10.82
N ALA A 66 -11.07 -5.33 9.64
CA ALA A 66 -12.20 -6.11 9.16
C ALA A 66 -11.78 -6.95 7.95
N THR A 67 -12.06 -8.25 8.01
CA THR A 67 -11.77 -9.22 6.96
C THR A 67 -12.83 -10.33 6.95
N HIS A 68 -12.82 -11.22 5.96
CA HIS A 68 -13.78 -12.32 5.90
C HIS A 68 -13.34 -13.48 6.81
N ALA A 69 -14.30 -14.31 7.17
CA ALA A 69 -14.06 -15.52 7.94
C ALA A 69 -13.24 -16.55 7.13
N TYR A 70 -12.22 -17.12 7.78
CA TYR A 70 -11.36 -18.15 7.19
C TYR A 70 -11.57 -19.48 7.92
N GLY A 71 -12.42 -20.36 7.37
CA GLY A 71 -12.68 -21.67 7.98
C GLY A 71 -13.06 -21.57 9.46
N ARG A 72 -12.15 -21.99 10.37
CA ARG A 72 -12.34 -21.91 11.83
C ARG A 72 -12.08 -20.53 12.44
N ARG A 73 -11.45 -19.60 11.72
CA ARG A 73 -11.21 -18.21 12.17
C ARG A 73 -12.45 -17.36 11.85
N LYS A 74 -13.31 -17.18 12.85
CA LYS A 74 -14.58 -16.44 12.77
C LYS A 74 -14.78 -15.54 13.98
N GLY A 75 -15.49 -14.43 13.80
CA GLY A 75 -15.81 -13.48 14.88
C GLY A 75 -14.62 -12.59 15.25
N VAL A 76 -14.58 -12.12 16.50
CA VAL A 76 -13.52 -11.22 16.97
C VAL A 76 -12.32 -12.02 17.46
N ARG A 77 -11.13 -11.61 17.05
CA ARG A 77 -9.85 -12.15 17.53
C ARG A 77 -8.87 -11.01 17.80
N TYR A 78 -7.88 -11.29 18.63
CA TYR A 78 -6.78 -10.39 18.90
C TYR A 78 -5.49 -11.04 18.43
N LEU A 79 -4.72 -10.31 17.63
CA LEU A 79 -3.38 -10.70 17.22
C LEU A 79 -2.36 -10.10 18.18
N THR A 80 -1.08 -10.45 17.96
CA THR A 80 0.07 -9.84 18.63
C THR A 80 0.03 -8.31 18.52
N GLY A 81 0.53 -7.63 19.56
CA GLY A 81 0.44 -6.17 19.67
C GLY A 81 -0.96 -5.64 20.02
N GLY A 82 -1.90 -6.51 20.41
CA GLY A 82 -3.25 -6.10 20.81
C GLY A 82 -4.17 -5.72 19.65
N LEU A 83 -3.76 -6.02 18.41
CA LEU A 83 -4.51 -5.69 17.20
C LEU A 83 -5.81 -6.49 17.12
N LYS A 84 -6.94 -5.78 17.13
CA LYS A 84 -8.26 -6.38 17.08
C LYS A 84 -8.70 -6.63 15.64
N VAL A 85 -9.14 -7.86 15.37
CA VAL A 85 -9.53 -8.32 14.04
C VAL A 85 -10.95 -8.88 14.06
N TYR A 86 -11.77 -8.38 13.16
CA TYR A 86 -13.13 -8.83 12.89
C TYR A 86 -13.14 -9.77 11.68
N TYR A 87 -13.36 -11.05 11.93
CA TYR A 87 -13.58 -12.08 10.91
C TYR A 87 -15.09 -12.21 10.63
N LEU A 88 -15.56 -11.48 9.63
CA LEU A 88 -16.98 -11.37 9.26
C LEU A 88 -17.44 -12.63 8.49
N PRO A 89 -18.64 -13.17 8.77
CA PRO A 89 -19.17 -14.36 8.11
C PRO A 89 -19.68 -14.06 6.69
N LEU A 90 -18.83 -13.46 5.85
CA LEU A 90 -19.11 -13.14 4.46
C LEU A 90 -18.77 -14.33 3.56
N GLN A 91 -19.62 -14.59 2.56
CA GLN A 91 -19.41 -15.70 1.64
C GLN A 91 -18.30 -15.36 0.64
N VAL A 92 -17.23 -16.14 0.68
CA VAL A 92 -16.13 -16.10 -0.28
C VAL A 92 -16.61 -16.70 -1.60
N MET A 93 -16.39 -16.01 -2.73
CA MET A 93 -16.73 -16.54 -4.05
C MET A 93 -15.53 -17.07 -4.80
N TYR A 94 -14.45 -16.29 -4.90
CA TYR A 94 -13.30 -16.66 -5.72
C TYR A 94 -11.99 -16.13 -5.13
N ASN A 95 -10.96 -16.97 -5.06
CA ASN A 95 -9.61 -16.64 -4.58
C ASN A 95 -9.56 -15.86 -3.25
N GLN A 96 -10.35 -16.27 -2.25
CA GLN A 96 -10.46 -15.56 -0.96
C GLN A 96 -11.03 -14.12 -1.07
N SER A 97 -11.65 -13.76 -2.19
CA SER A 97 -12.44 -12.53 -2.33
C SER A 97 -13.93 -12.82 -2.15
N THR A 98 -14.63 -11.97 -1.41
CA THR A 98 -16.07 -12.07 -1.15
C THR A 98 -16.90 -11.66 -2.38
N ALA A 99 -18.16 -12.08 -2.46
CA ALA A 99 -19.08 -11.52 -3.44
C ALA A 99 -19.33 -10.04 -3.12
N THR A 100 -19.24 -9.15 -4.11
CA THR A 100 -19.80 -7.80 -4.00
C THR A 100 -21.32 -7.95 -3.82
N SER A 101 -21.81 -7.80 -2.60
CA SER A 101 -23.23 -7.80 -2.29
C SER A 101 -23.44 -6.70 -1.27
N CYS A 102 -23.61 -5.48 -1.78
CA CYS A 102 -23.77 -4.24 -1.00
C CYS A 102 -24.88 -4.34 0.08
N PHE A 103 -25.77 -5.33 0.00
CA PHE A 103 -26.85 -5.54 0.96
C PHE A 103 -26.45 -6.46 2.13
N HIS A 104 -25.59 -7.45 1.92
CA HIS A 104 -25.20 -8.42 2.95
C HIS A 104 -24.02 -7.94 3.80
N SER A 105 -23.10 -7.18 3.21
CA SER A 105 -21.91 -6.64 3.89
C SER A 105 -22.23 -5.41 4.75
N LEU A 106 -23.21 -4.59 4.35
CA LEU A 106 -23.62 -3.36 5.03
C LEU A 106 -23.91 -3.52 6.54
N PRO A 107 -24.80 -4.43 7.01
CA PRO A 107 -25.14 -4.49 8.43
C PRO A 107 -23.93 -4.87 9.30
N LEU A 108 -23.05 -5.73 8.78
CA LEU A 108 -21.86 -6.19 9.49
C LEU A 108 -20.80 -5.11 9.57
N LEU A 109 -20.48 -4.47 8.43
CA LEU A 109 -19.49 -3.39 8.38
C LEU A 109 -19.95 -2.16 9.18
N ARG A 110 -21.23 -1.77 9.05
CA ARG A 110 -21.82 -0.70 9.85
C ARG A 110 -21.74 -1.00 11.36
N CYS A 111 -22.01 -2.23 11.77
CA CYS A 111 -21.88 -2.62 13.17
C CYS A 111 -20.45 -2.42 13.69
N VAL A 112 -19.44 -2.83 12.90
CA VAL A 112 -18.03 -2.59 13.24
C VAL A 112 -17.72 -1.09 13.31
N PHE A 113 -18.14 -0.31 12.31
CA PHE A 113 -17.86 1.13 12.25
C PHE A 113 -18.45 1.90 13.43
N VAL A 114 -19.71 1.62 13.77
CA VAL A 114 -20.39 2.27 14.91
C VAL A 114 -19.79 1.80 16.23
N ARG A 115 -19.61 0.48 16.42
CA ARG A 115 -19.08 -0.08 17.67
C ARG A 115 -17.68 0.42 17.99
N GLU A 116 -16.85 0.59 16.96
CA GLU A 116 -15.47 1.03 17.14
C GLU A 116 -15.31 2.56 17.06
N ALA A 117 -16.41 3.29 16.85
CA ALA A 117 -16.44 4.74 16.63
C ALA A 117 -15.43 5.16 15.55
N VAL A 118 -15.46 4.46 14.42
CA VAL A 118 -14.51 4.63 13.32
C VAL A 118 -14.65 6.03 12.72
N THR A 119 -13.53 6.72 12.58
CA THR A 119 -13.44 8.03 11.92
C THR A 119 -12.85 7.92 10.52
N VAL A 120 -12.01 6.90 10.28
CA VAL A 120 -11.34 6.66 9.00
C VAL A 120 -11.49 5.19 8.63
N VAL A 121 -12.01 4.93 7.43
CA VAL A 121 -12.00 3.59 6.83
C VAL A 121 -10.88 3.56 5.81
N HIS A 122 -9.89 2.69 6.04
CA HIS A 122 -8.73 2.53 5.19
C HIS A 122 -8.80 1.18 4.48
N ALA A 123 -9.20 1.20 3.22
CA ALA A 123 -9.44 0.04 2.39
C ALA A 123 -8.16 -0.34 1.61
N HIS A 124 -7.85 -1.63 1.55
CA HIS A 124 -6.64 -2.15 0.90
C HIS A 124 -6.95 -3.17 -0.18
N SER A 125 -6.19 -3.09 -1.26
CA SER A 125 -6.22 -3.98 -2.42
C SER A 125 -7.45 -3.78 -3.30
N SER A 126 -7.18 -3.51 -4.57
CA SER A 126 -8.20 -3.33 -5.60
C SER A 126 -8.94 -4.62 -5.97
N PHE A 127 -8.38 -5.78 -5.61
CA PHE A 127 -9.02 -7.10 -5.79
C PHE A 127 -9.96 -7.49 -4.64
N SER A 128 -10.02 -6.69 -3.58
CA SER A 128 -10.89 -6.94 -2.43
C SER A 128 -12.28 -6.36 -2.68
N ALA A 129 -13.28 -7.23 -2.88
CA ALA A 129 -14.68 -6.79 -2.99
C ALA A 129 -15.17 -6.15 -1.68
N MET A 130 -14.72 -6.66 -0.53
CA MET A 130 -15.04 -6.11 0.79
C MET A 130 -14.49 -4.70 0.99
N ALA A 131 -13.30 -4.42 0.44
CA ALA A 131 -12.69 -3.09 0.49
C ALA A 131 -13.59 -2.06 -0.22
N HIS A 132 -14.11 -2.39 -1.39
CA HIS A 132 -15.03 -1.52 -2.15
C HIS A 132 -16.37 -1.31 -1.45
N ASP A 133 -16.98 -2.38 -0.93
CA ASP A 133 -18.20 -2.28 -0.13
C ASP A 133 -17.99 -1.39 1.10
N ALA A 134 -16.86 -1.54 1.79
CA ALA A 134 -16.52 -0.73 2.95
C ALA A 134 -16.33 0.75 2.61
N LEU A 135 -15.70 1.09 1.49
CA LEU A 135 -15.58 2.47 1.01
C LEU A 135 -16.96 3.08 0.75
N PHE A 136 -17.82 2.36 0.03
CA PHE A 136 -19.18 2.80 -0.28
C PHE A 136 -19.99 3.04 1.00
N HIS A 137 -19.97 2.10 1.94
CA HIS A 137 -20.70 2.22 3.21
C HIS A 137 -20.13 3.31 4.13
N ALA A 138 -18.81 3.45 4.18
CA ALA A 138 -18.17 4.51 4.94
C ALA A 138 -18.61 5.89 4.42
N LYS A 139 -18.71 6.04 3.10
CA LYS A 139 -19.18 7.27 2.46
C LYS A 139 -20.64 7.58 2.80
N THR A 140 -21.54 6.60 2.73
CA THR A 140 -22.95 6.80 3.10
C THR A 140 -23.14 7.12 4.58
N MET A 141 -22.15 6.80 5.42
CA MET A 141 -22.09 7.16 6.84
C MET A 141 -21.34 8.47 7.12
N GLY A 142 -20.82 9.15 6.10
CA GLY A 142 -20.07 10.41 6.24
C GLY A 142 -18.68 10.24 6.86
N LEU A 143 -18.08 9.05 6.77
CA LEU A 143 -16.74 8.78 7.28
C LEU A 143 -15.65 9.14 6.26
N ASN A 144 -14.45 9.46 6.75
CA ASN A 144 -13.30 9.67 5.89
C ASN A 144 -12.83 8.32 5.31
N THR A 145 -12.59 8.29 4.01
CA THR A 145 -12.24 7.08 3.28
C THR A 145 -10.86 7.21 2.64
N VAL A 146 -9.99 6.25 2.91
CA VAL A 146 -8.67 6.15 2.29
C VAL A 146 -8.56 4.81 1.58
N PHE A 147 -8.05 4.80 0.37
CA PHE A 147 -7.80 3.57 -0.37
C PHE A 147 -6.32 3.43 -0.73
N THR A 148 -5.71 2.30 -0.38
CA THR A 148 -4.35 1.99 -0.83
C THR A 148 -4.36 0.93 -1.92
N ASP A 149 -3.90 1.32 -3.11
CA ASP A 149 -3.75 0.42 -4.24
C ASP A 149 -2.39 -0.29 -4.21
N HIS A 150 -2.45 -1.62 -4.04
CA HIS A 150 -1.30 -2.51 -4.00
C HIS A 150 -1.06 -3.23 -5.34
N SER A 151 -1.88 -2.96 -6.36
CA SER A 151 -1.86 -3.70 -7.63
C SER A 151 -1.49 -2.79 -8.80
N LEU A 152 -0.67 -3.31 -9.72
CA LEU A 152 -0.54 -2.75 -11.06
C LEU A 152 -1.52 -3.51 -11.95
N PHE A 153 -2.54 -2.82 -12.45
CA PHE A 153 -3.51 -3.46 -13.33
C PHE A 153 -3.00 -3.50 -14.77
N GLY A 154 -3.01 -4.70 -15.35
CA GLY A 154 -2.82 -4.88 -16.78
C GLY A 154 -3.89 -4.15 -17.60
N PHE A 155 -3.51 -3.70 -18.80
CA PHE A 155 -4.42 -3.11 -19.80
C PHE A 155 -5.15 -4.14 -20.67
N ALA A 156 -4.90 -5.43 -20.48
CA ALA A 156 -5.38 -6.48 -21.36
C ALA A 156 -6.23 -7.50 -20.58
N ASP A 157 -7.55 -7.33 -20.62
CA ASP A 157 -8.56 -8.40 -20.75
C ASP A 157 -9.97 -7.86 -20.53
N MET A 158 -10.98 -8.40 -21.23
CA MET A 158 -12.38 -7.93 -21.16
C MET A 158 -12.96 -7.99 -19.73
N SER A 159 -12.51 -8.95 -18.92
CA SER A 159 -12.82 -9.03 -17.48
C SER A 159 -12.24 -7.85 -16.72
N SER A 160 -10.99 -7.46 -17.02
CA SER A 160 -10.33 -6.30 -16.43
C SER A 160 -11.07 -4.99 -16.72
N VAL A 161 -11.73 -4.84 -17.88
CA VAL A 161 -12.51 -3.62 -18.21
C VAL A 161 -13.73 -3.46 -17.29
N LEU A 162 -14.43 -4.56 -16.98
CA LEU A 162 -15.57 -4.52 -16.06
C LEU A 162 -15.11 -4.27 -14.61
N THR A 163 -14.03 -4.95 -14.18
CA THR A 163 -13.44 -4.70 -12.86
C THR A 163 -12.90 -3.28 -12.74
N ASN A 164 -12.32 -2.73 -13.81
CA ASN A 164 -11.86 -1.34 -13.86
C ASN A 164 -13.00 -0.35 -13.70
N LYS A 165 -14.15 -0.56 -14.35
CA LYS A 165 -15.30 0.35 -14.20
C LYS A 165 -15.86 0.30 -12.78
N LEU A 166 -15.95 -0.88 -12.17
CA LEU A 166 -16.34 -1.04 -10.77
C LEU A 166 -15.33 -0.39 -9.80
N LEU A 167 -14.04 -0.51 -10.10
CA LEU A 167 -12.95 0.18 -9.40
C LEU A 167 -13.10 1.69 -9.53
N THR A 168 -13.31 2.22 -10.73
CA THR A 168 -13.52 3.66 -10.96
C THR A 168 -14.70 4.17 -10.14
N VAL A 169 -15.85 3.48 -10.16
CA VAL A 169 -17.02 3.88 -9.38
C VAL A 169 -16.72 3.88 -7.86
N SER A 170 -16.00 2.88 -7.37
CA SER A 170 -15.66 2.79 -5.94
C SER A 170 -14.61 3.82 -5.51
N LEU A 171 -13.69 4.17 -6.41
CA LEU A 171 -12.58 5.09 -6.14
C LEU A 171 -12.96 6.56 -6.32
N CYS A 172 -13.90 6.88 -7.22
CA CYS A 172 -14.32 8.27 -7.49
C CYS A 172 -14.82 9.01 -6.24
N ASP A 173 -15.46 8.31 -5.30
CA ASP A 173 -16.00 8.91 -4.08
C ASP A 173 -15.09 8.79 -2.84
N THR A 174 -13.89 8.22 -3.03
CA THR A 174 -12.91 8.06 -1.95
C THR A 174 -12.28 9.41 -1.60
N THR A 175 -12.06 9.67 -0.32
CA THR A 175 -11.52 10.96 0.16
C THR A 175 -10.07 11.14 -0.26
N HIS A 176 -9.27 10.08 -0.16
CA HIS A 176 -7.86 10.10 -0.54
C HIS A 176 -7.38 8.72 -1.00
N ILE A 177 -6.48 8.69 -1.98
CA ILE A 177 -5.93 7.46 -2.54
C ILE A 177 -4.42 7.45 -2.34
N VAL A 178 -3.90 6.30 -1.91
CA VAL A 178 -2.48 6.05 -1.71
C VAL A 178 -2.02 5.02 -2.74
N CYS A 179 -0.99 5.36 -3.49
CA CYS A 179 -0.31 4.46 -4.39
C CYS A 179 1.07 4.12 -3.83
N VAL A 180 1.50 2.87 -3.98
CA VAL A 180 2.81 2.42 -3.45
C VAL A 180 4.01 2.85 -4.32
N SER A 181 3.76 3.40 -5.51
CA SER A 181 4.79 3.92 -6.41
C SER A 181 4.24 5.03 -7.31
N TYR A 182 5.13 5.85 -7.88
CA TYR A 182 4.75 6.85 -8.88
C TYR A 182 4.16 6.22 -10.14
N THR A 183 4.71 5.10 -10.61
CA THR A 183 4.17 4.34 -11.75
C THR A 183 2.75 3.84 -11.45
N SER A 184 2.50 3.37 -10.23
CA SER A 184 1.14 3.01 -9.80
C SER A 184 0.23 4.23 -9.78
N LYS A 185 0.68 5.38 -9.26
CA LYS A 185 -0.12 6.62 -9.26
C LYS A 185 -0.52 7.04 -10.66
N GLU A 186 0.40 7.05 -11.62
CA GLU A 186 0.11 7.38 -13.02
C GLU A 186 -0.92 6.41 -13.61
N ASN A 187 -0.76 5.10 -13.38
CA ASN A 187 -1.70 4.09 -13.84
C ASN A 187 -3.11 4.28 -13.25
N THR A 188 -3.21 4.47 -11.93
CA THR A 188 -4.49 4.62 -11.23
C THR A 188 -5.20 5.91 -11.61
N VAL A 189 -4.49 7.04 -11.67
CA VAL A 189 -5.04 8.35 -12.09
C VAL A 189 -5.59 8.29 -13.50
N LEU A 190 -4.84 7.70 -14.44
CA LEU A 190 -5.27 7.58 -15.84
C LEU A 190 -6.48 6.66 -16.01
N ARG A 191 -6.55 5.55 -15.27
CA ARG A 191 -7.65 4.56 -15.41
C ARG A 191 -8.95 5.00 -14.78
N ALA A 192 -8.87 5.62 -13.60
CA ALA A 192 -10.04 6.03 -12.85
C ALA A 192 -10.41 7.51 -13.08
N ALA A 193 -9.69 8.22 -13.96
CA ALA A 193 -9.91 9.64 -14.27
C ALA A 193 -10.00 10.51 -13.00
N LEU A 194 -9.14 10.21 -12.02
CA LEU A 194 -9.15 10.83 -10.70
C LEU A 194 -8.40 12.16 -10.71
N ASP A 195 -8.77 13.06 -9.80
CA ASP A 195 -7.98 14.27 -9.55
C ASP A 195 -6.62 13.90 -8.95
N PRO A 196 -5.47 14.24 -9.58
CA PRO A 196 -4.15 13.89 -9.06
C PRO A 196 -3.86 14.45 -7.65
N ARG A 197 -4.61 15.47 -7.20
CA ARG A 197 -4.46 16.12 -5.88
C ARG A 197 -4.94 15.24 -4.71
N ILE A 198 -5.90 14.35 -4.97
CA ILE A 198 -6.40 13.40 -3.96
C ILE A 198 -5.61 12.08 -3.96
N VAL A 199 -4.50 12.02 -4.71
CA VAL A 199 -3.67 10.81 -4.84
C VAL A 199 -2.25 11.10 -4.35
N SER A 200 -1.79 10.40 -3.32
CA SER A 200 -0.41 10.47 -2.81
C SER A 200 0.36 9.19 -3.10
N VAL A 201 1.69 9.29 -3.17
CA VAL A 201 2.57 8.13 -3.23
C VAL A 201 3.19 7.90 -1.86
N ILE A 202 2.99 6.72 -1.30
CA ILE A 202 3.64 6.29 -0.05
C ILE A 202 4.29 4.93 -0.34
N PRO A 203 5.63 4.88 -0.49
CA PRO A 203 6.31 3.64 -0.80
C PRO A 203 6.23 2.65 0.37
N ASN A 204 6.23 1.36 0.04
CA ASN A 204 6.34 0.33 1.06
C ASN A 204 7.70 0.43 1.75
N ALA A 205 7.68 0.49 3.08
CA ALA A 205 8.88 0.43 3.90
C ALA A 205 9.22 -1.03 4.25
N VAL A 206 10.50 -1.27 4.48
CA VAL A 206 11.03 -2.52 5.07
C VAL A 206 11.70 -2.16 6.39
N ASP A 207 11.66 -3.09 7.35
CA ASP A 207 12.41 -2.93 8.59
C ASP A 207 13.90 -3.16 8.32
N PRO A 208 14.79 -2.15 8.47
CA PRO A 208 16.21 -2.33 8.19
C PRO A 208 16.89 -3.26 9.19
N THR A 209 16.32 -3.47 10.39
CA THR A 209 16.92 -4.33 11.41
C THR A 209 16.92 -5.80 10.98
N ASP A 210 15.89 -6.22 10.24
CA ASP A 210 15.79 -7.56 9.63
C ASP A 210 16.87 -7.81 8.55
N PHE A 211 17.45 -6.76 7.98
CA PHE A 211 18.39 -6.83 6.85
C PHE A 211 19.77 -6.24 7.17
N THR A 212 20.21 -6.31 8.42
CA THR A 212 21.52 -5.81 8.83
C THR A 212 22.64 -6.74 8.33
N PRO A 213 23.52 -6.32 7.39
CA PRO A 213 24.58 -7.17 6.87
C PRO A 213 25.69 -7.36 7.91
N ASP A 214 26.32 -8.55 7.92
CA ASP A 214 27.55 -8.82 8.68
C ASP A 214 28.76 -8.63 7.74
N PRO A 215 29.54 -7.53 7.88
CA PRO A 215 30.68 -7.25 7.00
C PRO A 215 31.78 -8.30 7.10
N ALA A 216 31.89 -9.02 8.23
CA ALA A 216 32.91 -10.04 8.43
C ALA A 216 32.68 -11.28 7.54
N ARG A 217 31.45 -11.47 7.05
CA ARG A 217 31.06 -12.61 6.20
C ARG A 217 31.13 -12.30 4.70
N ALA A 218 31.54 -11.10 4.32
CA ALA A 218 31.65 -10.71 2.90
C ALA A 218 32.78 -11.50 2.21
N PRO A 219 32.49 -12.31 1.15
CA PRO A 219 33.51 -13.03 0.41
C PRO A 219 34.50 -12.06 -0.25
N ARG A 220 35.81 -12.27 -0.07
CA ARG A 220 36.84 -11.47 -0.72
C ARG A 220 37.19 -12.06 -2.10
N GLY A 221 37.27 -11.23 -3.13
CA GLY A 221 37.76 -11.61 -4.46
C GLY A 221 36.78 -12.32 -5.39
N ARG A 222 35.49 -12.46 -5.02
CA ARG A 222 34.45 -13.03 -5.89
C ARG A 222 33.17 -12.19 -5.84
N ILE A 223 32.68 -11.76 -7.00
CA ILE A 223 31.35 -11.14 -7.12
C ILE A 223 30.31 -12.25 -7.22
N THR A 224 29.35 -12.27 -6.31
CA THR A 224 28.21 -13.22 -6.35
C THR A 224 26.94 -12.43 -6.63
N VAL A 225 26.30 -12.68 -7.78
CA VAL A 225 25.02 -12.06 -8.12
C VAL A 225 23.90 -13.01 -7.70
N VAL A 226 22.99 -12.54 -6.86
CA VAL A 226 21.82 -13.30 -6.40
C VAL A 226 20.57 -12.57 -6.86
N VAL A 227 19.64 -13.30 -7.49
CA VAL A 227 18.35 -12.76 -7.90
C VAL A 227 17.25 -13.50 -7.16
N ILE A 228 16.45 -12.77 -6.38
CA ILE A 228 15.34 -13.31 -5.61
C ILE A 228 14.05 -12.71 -6.17
N SER A 229 13.20 -13.53 -6.77
CA SER A 229 11.87 -13.10 -7.23
C SER A 229 10.90 -14.27 -7.24
N ARG A 230 9.60 -13.97 -7.32
CA ARG A 230 8.60 -14.96 -7.73
C ARG A 230 8.80 -15.28 -9.21
N LEU A 231 8.67 -16.55 -9.61
CA LEU A 231 8.75 -16.94 -11.00
C LEU A 231 7.38 -16.68 -11.68
N VAL A 232 7.22 -15.47 -12.19
CA VAL A 232 6.02 -15.03 -12.93
C VAL A 232 6.48 -14.34 -14.21
N VAL A 233 5.69 -14.45 -15.28
CA VAL A 233 6.03 -13.94 -16.63
C VAL A 233 6.43 -12.46 -16.63
N TRP A 234 5.90 -11.67 -15.69
CA TRP A 234 6.17 -10.24 -15.53
C TRP A 234 7.38 -9.90 -14.66
N CYS A 235 8.02 -10.88 -14.02
CA CYS A 235 9.30 -10.65 -13.36
C CYS A 235 10.40 -10.57 -14.42
N SER A 236 11.20 -9.52 -14.34
CA SER A 236 12.34 -9.21 -15.22
C SER A 236 13.43 -10.29 -15.27
N LEU A 237 13.24 -11.43 -14.59
CA LEU A 237 14.18 -12.54 -14.52
C LEU A 237 14.60 -13.04 -15.90
N CYS A 238 13.68 -13.07 -16.86
CA CYS A 238 13.99 -13.48 -18.23
C CYS A 238 14.90 -12.46 -18.93
N SER A 239 14.66 -11.17 -18.73
CA SER A 239 15.52 -10.09 -19.26
C SER A 239 16.87 -10.03 -18.56
N VAL A 240 16.91 -10.21 -17.23
CA VAL A 240 18.15 -10.28 -16.43
C VAL A 240 18.99 -11.47 -16.87
N TRP A 241 18.39 -12.64 -17.12
CA TRP A 241 19.08 -13.81 -17.65
C TRP A 241 19.64 -13.55 -19.04
N CYS A 242 18.87 -12.94 -19.96
CA CYS A 242 19.37 -12.54 -21.28
C CYS A 242 20.54 -11.54 -21.19
N SER A 243 20.45 -10.51 -20.35
CA SER A 243 21.52 -9.52 -20.18
C SER A 243 22.76 -10.12 -19.51
N LEU A 244 22.59 -10.98 -18.49
CA LEU A 244 23.72 -11.70 -17.88
C LEU A 244 24.38 -12.66 -18.86
N CYS A 245 23.61 -13.36 -19.70
CA CYS A 245 24.17 -14.19 -20.77
C CYS A 245 24.95 -13.35 -21.80
N SER A 246 24.45 -12.18 -22.20
CA SER A 246 25.17 -11.28 -23.10
C SER A 246 26.47 -10.77 -22.48
N VAL A 247 26.45 -10.36 -21.20
CA VAL A 247 27.64 -9.89 -20.48
C VAL A 247 28.64 -11.04 -20.26
N TRP A 248 28.16 -12.25 -19.97
CA TRP A 248 29.01 -13.45 -19.81
C TRP A 248 29.63 -13.87 -21.14
N CYS A 249 28.89 -13.84 -22.25
CA CYS A 249 29.43 -14.07 -23.59
C CYS A 249 30.51 -13.04 -23.96
N SER A 250 30.32 -11.76 -23.62
CA SER A 250 31.32 -10.72 -23.87
C SER A 250 32.57 -10.88 -23.00
N LEU A 251 32.45 -11.38 -21.77
CA LEU A 251 33.58 -11.66 -20.87
C LEU A 251 34.34 -12.94 -21.22
N CYS A 252 33.69 -13.92 -21.87
CA CYS A 252 34.32 -15.15 -22.36
C CYS A 252 34.89 -15.04 -23.79
N SER A 253 34.76 -13.89 -24.45
CA SER A 253 35.29 -13.64 -25.80
C SER A 253 36.65 -12.91 -25.82
N VAL A 254 37.39 -12.93 -24.70
CA VAL A 254 38.77 -12.42 -24.56
C VAL A 254 39.70 -13.58 -24.23
#